data_AF-M1CCA5-F1
#
_entry.id   AF-M1CCA5-F1
#
_cell.length_a   1.000
_cell.length_b   1.000
_cell.length_c   1.000
_cell.angle_alpha   90.00
_cell.angle_beta   90.00
_cell.angle_gamma   90.00
#
_symmetry.space_group_name_H-M   'P 1'
#
loop_
_entity.id
_entity.type
_entity.pdbx_description
1 polymer ?
#
loop_
_entity_poly.entity_id
_entity_poly.type
_entity_poly.pdbx_seq_one_letter_code
_entity_poly.pdbx_strand_id
1 'polypeptide(L)'
;MERIIPEVPNSWKKATDCSIAELNKKCLQFIEEVTTNVDEVQRRVLAEILSRNANVEYLQRHDLNGHIDRETFKKVMPVITYEDIQFDINRIANGDKSPILCSQPISGFLTRFVFTKCASPS
;
A
#
# COMPACT_ATOMS: atom_id res chain seq x y z
N MET A 1 -14.51 20.45 45.06
CA MET A 1 -13.86 19.18 45.42
C MET A 1 -12.90 18.84 44.27
N GLU A 2 -11.65 19.27 44.38
CA GLU A 2 -10.62 18.92 43.39
C GLU A 2 -10.35 17.42 43.49
N ARG A 3 -10.56 16.69 42.39
CA ARG A 3 -10.17 15.29 42.30
C ARG A 3 -8.65 15.26 42.12
N ILE A 4 -7.92 14.89 43.17
CA ILE A 4 -6.49 14.59 43.10
C ILE A 4 -6.33 13.40 42.16
N ILE A 5 -5.74 13.62 40.98
CA ILE A 5 -5.37 12.54 40.07
C ILE A 5 -4.04 11.96 40.60
N PRO A 6 -3.98 10.67 40.99
CA PRO A 6 -2.76 10.08 41.50
C PRO A 6 -1.70 10.03 40.38
N GLU A 7 -0.50 10.51 40.72
CA GLU A 7 0.69 10.40 39.87
C GLU A 7 1.04 8.93 39.60
N VAL A 8 1.31 8.61 38.34
CA VAL A 8 1.74 7.26 37.93
C VAL A 8 3.09 6.92 38.60
N PRO A 9 3.24 5.74 39.23
CA PRO A 9 4.49 5.32 39.87
C PRO A 9 5.69 5.35 38.93
N ASN A 10 6.84 5.82 39.43
CA ASN A 10 8.07 5.99 38.64
C ASN A 10 8.63 4.68 38.07
N SER A 11 8.32 3.54 38.69
CA SER A 11 8.67 2.20 38.19
C SER A 11 7.93 1.86 36.89
N TRP A 12 6.67 2.29 36.78
CA TRP A 12 5.86 2.07 35.58
C TRP A 12 6.24 3.01 34.47
N LYS A 13 6.56 4.27 34.80
CA LYS A 13 7.15 5.25 33.86
C LYS A 13 8.40 4.65 33.20
N LYS A 14 9.34 4.13 33.99
CA LYS A 14 10.56 3.47 33.47
C LYS A 14 10.29 2.21 32.63
N ALA A 15 9.29 1.41 32.98
CA ALA A 15 8.91 0.22 32.22
C ALA A 15 8.26 0.57 30.87
N THR A 16 7.40 1.61 30.83
CA THR A 16 6.83 2.16 29.58
C THR A 16 7.91 2.81 28.72
N ASP A 17 8.86 3.53 29.32
CA ASP A 17 9.96 4.16 28.59
C ASP A 17 10.90 3.13 27.96
N CYS A 18 11.19 2.04 28.68
CA CYS A 18 11.98 0.91 28.16
C CYS A 18 11.26 0.21 26.99
N SER A 19 9.94 0.04 27.09
CA SER A 19 9.11 -0.54 26.02
C SER A 19 9.07 0.35 24.77
N ILE A 20 8.93 1.67 24.94
CA ILE A 20 8.93 2.63 23.83
C ILE A 20 10.33 2.72 23.18
N ALA A 21 11.40 2.72 23.97
CA ALA A 21 12.77 2.75 23.45
C ALA A 21 13.06 1.53 22.56
N GLU A 22 12.62 0.34 22.97
CA GLU A 22 12.77 -0.89 22.18
C GLU A 22 11.94 -0.83 20.89
N LEU A 23 10.71 -0.29 20.94
CA LEU A 23 9.88 -0.09 19.75
C LEU A 23 10.54 0.88 18.77
N ASN A 24 11.00 2.04 19.26
CA ASN A 24 11.68 3.05 18.44
C ASN A 24 12.93 2.46 17.79
N LYS A 25 13.73 1.69 18.56
CA LYS A 25 14.90 1.00 18.04
C LYS A 25 14.55 0.06 16.89
N LYS A 26 13.50 -0.76 17.05
CA LYS A 26 13.01 -1.66 15.98
C LYS A 26 12.54 -0.90 14.75
N CYS A 27 11.80 0.21 14.93
CA CYS A 27 11.36 1.05 13.83
C CYS A 27 12.53 1.67 13.05
N LEU A 28 13.54 2.21 13.76
CA LEU A 28 14.73 2.79 13.14
C LEU A 28 15.57 1.72 12.43
N GLN A 29 15.73 0.55 13.02
CA GLN A 29 16.41 -0.58 12.39
C GLN A 29 15.70 -1.05 11.12
N PHE A 30 14.36 -1.12 11.13
CA PHE A 30 13.58 -1.45 9.96
C PHE A 30 13.77 -0.41 8.84
N ILE A 31 13.73 0.88 9.16
CA ILE A 31 13.99 1.94 8.17
C ILE A 31 15.37 1.73 7.54
N GLU A 32 16.41 1.58 8.36
CA GLU A 32 17.79 1.38 7.89
C GLU A 32 17.94 0.13 7.01
N GLU A 33 17.35 -0.99 7.42
CA GLU A 33 17.39 -2.24 6.66
C GLU A 33 16.76 -2.08 5.27
N VAL A 34 15.58 -1.44 5.22
CA VAL A 34 14.80 -1.28 3.99
C VAL A 34 15.43 -0.26 3.05
N THR A 35 16.03 0.80 3.58
CA THR A 35 16.73 1.84 2.79
C THR A 35 18.14 1.44 2.39
N THR A 36 18.77 0.50 3.08
CA THR A 36 20.07 -0.07 2.67
C THR A 36 19.90 -1.05 1.51
N ASN A 37 18.82 -1.85 1.50
CA ASN A 37 18.63 -2.96 0.56
C ASN A 37 17.53 -2.68 -0.49
N VAL A 38 17.44 -1.45 -1.00
CA VAL A 38 16.30 -0.96 -1.82
C VAL A 38 16.01 -1.83 -3.03
N ASP A 39 17.02 -2.21 -3.83
CA ASP A 39 16.79 -3.01 -5.05
C ASP A 39 16.22 -4.39 -4.72
N GLU A 40 16.75 -5.06 -3.70
CA GLU A 40 16.26 -6.36 -3.27
C GLU A 40 14.83 -6.27 -2.73
N VAL A 41 14.56 -5.28 -1.86
CA VAL A 41 13.23 -5.05 -1.29
C VAL A 41 12.23 -4.80 -2.40
N GLN A 42 12.51 -3.87 -3.32
CA GLN A 42 11.59 -3.53 -4.41
C GLN A 42 11.36 -4.71 -5.36
N ARG A 43 12.40 -5.50 -5.64
CA ARG A 43 12.28 -6.73 -6.44
C ARG A 43 11.39 -7.76 -5.76
N ARG A 44 11.53 -7.95 -4.45
CA ARG A 44 10.69 -8.86 -3.65
C ARG A 44 9.24 -8.39 -3.60
N VAL A 45 9.01 -7.10 -3.38
CA VAL A 45 7.66 -6.50 -3.38
C VAL A 45 6.97 -6.70 -4.74
N LEU A 46 7.67 -6.43 -5.84
CA LEU A 46 7.11 -6.67 -7.18
C LEU A 46 6.77 -8.15 -7.39
N ALA A 47 7.68 -9.06 -7.06
CA ALA A 47 7.43 -10.49 -7.21
C ALA A 47 6.23 -10.96 -6.36
N GLU A 48 6.08 -10.43 -5.15
CA GLU A 48 4.95 -10.73 -4.27
C GLU A 48 3.61 -10.19 -4.81
N ILE A 49 3.59 -8.96 -5.33
CA ILE A 49 2.41 -8.39 -6.00
C ILE A 49 2.00 -9.25 -7.20
N LEU A 50 2.96 -9.61 -8.06
CA LEU A 50 2.68 -10.38 -9.28
C LEU A 50 2.25 -11.81 -8.98
N SER A 51 2.91 -12.49 -8.03
CA SER A 51 2.54 -13.85 -7.62
C SER A 51 1.15 -13.91 -7.00
N ARG A 52 0.79 -12.97 -6.11
CA ARG A 52 -0.54 -12.92 -5.49
C ARG A 52 -1.63 -12.63 -6.51
N ASN A 53 -1.33 -11.88 -7.56
CA ASN A 53 -2.30 -11.43 -8.57
C ASN A 53 -2.18 -12.15 -9.91
N ALA A 54 -1.41 -13.24 -10.02
CA ALA A 54 -1.08 -13.89 -11.30
C ALA A 54 -2.30 -14.26 -12.17
N ASN A 55 -3.46 -14.49 -11.53
CA ASN A 55 -4.69 -14.93 -12.18
C ASN A 55 -5.76 -13.83 -12.29
N VAL A 56 -5.42 -12.57 -12.04
CA VAL A 56 -6.39 -11.46 -12.19
C VAL A 56 -6.55 -11.11 -13.66
N GLU A 57 -7.74 -10.68 -14.06
CA GLU A 57 -8.08 -10.37 -15.45
C GLU A 57 -7.12 -9.35 -16.06
N TYR A 58 -6.68 -8.35 -15.29
CA TYR A 58 -5.78 -7.29 -15.76
C TYR A 58 -4.36 -7.79 -16.09
N LEU A 59 -3.80 -8.74 -15.34
CA LEU A 59 -2.49 -9.30 -15.70
C LEU A 59 -2.60 -10.30 -16.85
N GLN A 60 -3.72 -11.02 -16.93
CA GLN A 60 -3.99 -11.97 -18.01
C GLN A 60 -4.22 -11.27 -19.36
N ARG A 61 -4.97 -10.16 -19.41
CA ARG A 61 -5.21 -9.40 -20.66
C ARG A 61 -3.95 -8.75 -21.24
N HIS A 62 -2.89 -8.64 -20.45
CA HIS A 62 -1.58 -8.16 -20.88
C HIS A 62 -0.60 -9.31 -21.15
N ASP A 63 -1.06 -10.57 -21.12
CA ASP A 63 -0.23 -11.75 -21.40
C ASP A 63 1.01 -11.86 -20.49
N LEU A 64 0.93 -11.39 -19.25
CA LEU A 64 2.03 -11.52 -18.28
C LEU A 64 2.25 -12.99 -17.89
N ASN A 65 1.28 -13.88 -18.14
CA ASN A 65 1.44 -15.34 -18.06
C ASN A 65 2.06 -15.87 -16.76
N GLY A 66 1.76 -15.22 -15.63
CA GLY A 66 2.31 -15.59 -14.32
C GLY A 66 3.79 -15.28 -14.11
N HIS A 67 4.44 -14.57 -15.04
CA HIS A 67 5.79 -14.07 -14.85
C HIS A 67 5.85 -13.06 -13.69
N ILE A 68 6.82 -13.27 -12.80
CA ILE A 68 7.03 -12.44 -11.60
C ILE A 68 8.34 -11.65 -11.64
N ASP A 69 9.12 -11.79 -12.71
CA ASP A 69 10.40 -11.13 -12.86
C ASP A 69 10.27 -9.70 -13.39
N ARG A 70 11.16 -8.84 -12.92
CA ARG A 70 11.14 -7.40 -13.21
C ARG A 70 11.29 -7.09 -14.70
N GLU A 71 12.08 -7.88 -15.43
CA GLU A 71 12.42 -7.57 -16.82
C GLU A 71 11.26 -7.91 -17.75
N THR A 72 10.57 -9.02 -17.51
CA THR A 72 9.32 -9.35 -18.21
C THR A 72 8.22 -8.34 -17.88
N PHE A 73 8.03 -8.00 -16.61
CA PHE A 73 7.04 -6.99 -16.20
C PHE A 73 7.24 -5.66 -16.95
N LYS A 74 8.46 -5.15 -17.03
CA LYS A 74 8.78 -3.90 -17.74
C LYS A 74 8.52 -3.96 -19.25
N LYS A 75 8.69 -5.13 -19.87
CA LYS A 75 8.49 -5.32 -21.31
C LYS A 75 7.02 -5.48 -21.68
N VAL A 76 6.26 -6.13 -20.80
CA VAL A 76 4.89 -6.58 -21.06
C VAL A 76 3.85 -5.57 -20.58
N MET A 77 4.05 -5.00 -19.38
CA MET A 77 3.05 -4.13 -18.76
C MET A 77 3.19 -2.69 -19.23
N PRO A 78 2.11 -2.05 -19.72
CA PRO A 78 2.14 -0.65 -20.11
C PRO A 78 2.17 0.28 -18.90
N VAL A 79 2.71 1.48 -19.10
CA VAL A 79 2.49 2.61 -18.19
C VAL A 79 1.14 3.21 -18.51
N ILE A 80 0.26 3.34 -17.52
CA ILE A 80 -1.16 3.70 -17.68
C ILE A 80 -1.54 4.98 -16.93
N THR A 81 -2.63 5.62 -17.34
CA THR A 81 -3.34 6.66 -16.57
C THR A 81 -4.60 6.09 -15.91
N TYR A 82 -5.36 6.94 -15.21
CA TYR A 82 -6.60 6.51 -14.56
C TYR A 82 -7.67 6.09 -15.58
N GLU A 83 -7.70 6.78 -16.72
CA GLU A 83 -8.67 6.58 -17.79
C GLU A 83 -8.56 5.18 -18.41
N ASP A 84 -7.34 4.63 -18.50
CA ASP A 84 -7.09 3.29 -19.06
C ASP A 84 -7.73 2.14 -18.24
N ILE A 85 -7.89 2.34 -16.93
CA ILE A 85 -8.48 1.35 -16.01
C ILE A 85 -9.87 1.75 -15.50
N GLN A 86 -10.42 2.86 -15.99
CA GLN A 86 -11.71 3.38 -15.51
C GLN A 86 -12.85 2.37 -15.69
N PHE A 87 -12.83 1.60 -16.78
CA PHE A 87 -13.80 0.54 -17.03
C PHE A 87 -13.76 -0.55 -15.96
N ASP A 88 -12.55 -1.02 -15.61
CA ASP A 88 -12.34 -2.04 -14.59
C ASP A 88 -12.79 -1.54 -13.21
N ILE A 89 -12.47 -0.28 -12.88
CA ILE A 89 -12.93 0.38 -11.65
C ILE A 89 -14.46 0.48 -11.58
N ASN A 90 -15.12 0.85 -12.68
CA ASN A 90 -16.58 0.95 -12.74
C ASN A 90 -17.25 -0.43 -12.57
N ARG A 91 -16.68 -1.50 -13.13
CA ARG A 91 -17.18 -2.87 -12.89
C ARG A 91 -17.18 -3.22 -11.42
N ILE A 92 -16.05 -2.98 -10.74
CA ILE A 92 -15.90 -3.22 -9.30
C ILE A 92 -16.91 -2.37 -8.52
N ALA A 93 -17.05 -1.09 -8.85
CA ALA A 93 -17.99 -0.18 -8.18
C ALA A 93 -19.45 -0.59 -8.34
N ASN A 94 -19.80 -1.19 -9.49
CA ASN A 94 -21.13 -1.75 -9.75
C ASN A 94 -21.35 -3.13 -9.12
N GLY A 95 -20.38 -3.64 -8.34
CA GLY A 95 -20.52 -4.85 -7.54
C GLY A 95 -19.96 -6.12 -8.18
N ASP A 96 -19.18 -6.01 -9.27
CA ASP A 96 -18.44 -7.16 -9.81
C ASP A 96 -17.37 -7.61 -8.80
N LYS A 97 -17.44 -8.88 -8.40
CA LYS A 97 -16.53 -9.51 -7.40
C LYS A 97 -15.47 -10.40 -8.05
N SER A 98 -15.42 -10.44 -9.38
CA SER A 98 -14.38 -11.17 -10.12
C SER A 98 -13.00 -10.59 -9.82
N PRO A 99 -11.92 -11.38 -9.89
CA PRO A 99 -10.56 -10.90 -9.64
C PRO A 99 -10.07 -10.04 -10.81
N ILE A 100 -10.56 -8.80 -10.91
CA ILE A 100 -10.27 -7.91 -12.05
C ILE A 100 -8.85 -7.32 -11.93
N LEU A 101 -8.61 -6.55 -10.87
CA LEU A 101 -7.32 -5.89 -10.59
C LEU A 101 -6.53 -6.58 -9.47
N CYS A 102 -7.23 -7.19 -8.51
CA CYS A 102 -6.67 -7.79 -7.31
C CYS A 102 -7.28 -9.18 -7.09
N SER A 103 -6.49 -10.13 -6.59
CA SER A 103 -7.00 -11.44 -6.16
C SER A 103 -7.77 -11.38 -4.85
N GLN A 104 -7.47 -10.39 -4.00
CA GLN A 104 -8.22 -10.10 -2.79
C GLN A 104 -9.40 -9.16 -3.08
N PRO A 105 -10.57 -9.36 -2.44
CA PRO A 105 -11.71 -8.48 -2.62
C PRO A 105 -11.41 -7.02 -2.24
N ILE A 106 -11.87 -6.08 -3.06
CA ILE A 106 -11.72 -4.65 -2.80
C ILE A 106 -12.71 -4.23 -1.71
N SER A 107 -12.19 -3.69 -0.60
CA SER A 107 -12.98 -3.32 0.58
C SER A 107 -13.57 -1.91 0.53
N GLY A 108 -13.04 -1.05 -0.34
CA GLY A 108 -13.51 0.32 -0.52
C GLY A 108 -12.67 1.08 -1.54
N PHE A 109 -13.16 2.26 -1.93
CA PHE A 109 -12.45 3.17 -2.84
C PHE A 109 -11.91 4.37 -2.08
N LEU A 110 -10.63 4.68 -2.28
CA LEU A 110 -10.01 5.90 -1.79
C LEU A 110 -10.12 6.98 -2.87
N THR A 111 -10.77 8.09 -2.56
CA THR A 111 -10.94 9.22 -3.48
C THR A 111 -9.76 10.17 -3.34
N ARG A 112 -9.09 10.49 -4.47
CA ARG A 112 -8.02 11.49 -4.49
C ARG A 112 -8.60 12.87 -4.19
N PHE A 113 -7.98 13.62 -3.27
CA PHE A 113 -8.30 15.03 -3.08
C PHE A 113 -7.65 15.86 -4.19
N VAL A 114 -8.46 16.50 -5.03
CA VAL A 114 -7.99 17.50 -6.00
C VAL A 114 -8.45 18.87 -5.51
N PHE A 115 -7.51 19.72 -5.06
CA PHE A 115 -7.79 21.13 -4.82
C PHE A 115 -7.98 21.83 -6.17
N THR A 116 -9.21 21.84 -6.70
CA THR A 116 -9.54 22.77 -7.77
C THR A 116 -9.65 24.16 -7.16
N LYS A 117 -8.63 25.00 -7.41
CA LYS A 117 -8.74 26.43 -7.15
C LYS A 117 -9.88 26.92 -8.04
N CYS A 118 -11.01 27.28 -7.45
CA CYS A 118 -12.10 27.93 -8.17
C CYS A 118 -11.54 29.21 -8.80
N ALA A 119 -11.23 29.19 -10.09
CA ALA A 119 -10.94 30.39 -10.85
C ALA A 119 -12.28 31.12 -11.00
N SER A 120 -12.45 32.21 -10.24
CA SER A 120 -13.51 33.17 -10.49
C SER A 120 -13.28 33.79 -11.87
N PRO A 121 -14.24 33.71 -12.81
CA PRO A 121 -14.14 34.42 -14.07
C PRO A 121 -14.27 35.92 -13.81
N SER A 122 -13.26 36.69 -14.22
CA SER A 122 -13.28 38.15 -14.35
C SER A 122 -13.71 38.55 -15.74
#